data_AF-A0A1G4R612-F1
#
_entry.id   AF-A0A1G4R612-F1
#
_cell.length_a   1.000
_cell.length_b   1.000
_cell.length_c   1.000
_cell.angle_alpha   90.00
_cell.angle_beta   90.00
_cell.angle_gamma   90.00
#
_symmetry.space_group_name_H-M   'P 1'
#
loop_
_entity.id
_entity.type
_entity.pdbx_description
1 polymer ?
#
loop_
_entity_poly.entity_id
_entity_poly.type
_entity_poly.pdbx_seq_one_letter_code
_entity_poly.pdbx_strand_id
1 'polypeptide(L)'
;MGFMKEFKEFALKGNVIDMAVGVIIGGAFGGIVSALTDDFINPLIASVGGAEVAGAIKLPWVEYTGLDSEAAMALSLNYGHFITQIINFFILALILFLIIKGMNKLVDAAAAKLKKQEEEKPAAPPEPSDEVKLLTEIKDILADSKK
;
A
#
# COMPACT_ATOMS: atom_id res chain seq x y z
N MET A 1 2.78 -39.18 2.96
CA MET A 1 2.80 -37.98 3.81
C MET A 1 1.40 -37.38 3.78
N GLY A 2 0.89 -36.83 4.88
CA GLY A 2 -0.50 -36.36 4.94
C GLY A 2 -0.66 -34.98 4.30
N PHE A 3 -1.78 -34.76 3.60
CA PHE A 3 -2.15 -33.49 2.95
C PHE A 3 -1.91 -32.24 3.82
N MET A 4 -2.20 -32.31 5.12
CA MET A 4 -1.94 -31.22 6.08
C MET A 4 -0.46 -30.83 6.20
N LYS A 5 0.45 -31.79 6.04
CA LYS A 5 1.90 -31.56 6.12
C LYS A 5 2.41 -30.87 4.84
N GLU A 6 1.94 -31.35 3.69
CA GLU A 6 2.22 -30.75 2.37
C GLU A 6 1.61 -29.35 2.22
N PHE A 7 0.39 -29.15 2.73
CA PHE A 7 -0.26 -27.83 2.77
C PHE A 7 0.48 -26.85 3.68
N LYS A 8 0.94 -27.31 4.86
CA LYS A 8 1.76 -26.47 5.75
C LYS A 8 3.09 -26.10 5.11
N GLU A 9 3.77 -27.03 4.45
CA GLU A 9 5.03 -26.75 3.73
C GLU A 9 4.82 -25.81 2.52
N PHE A 10 3.69 -25.93 1.81
CA PHE A 10 3.30 -25.01 0.75
C PHE A 10 2.99 -23.61 1.29
N ALA A 11 2.19 -23.52 2.36
CA ALA A 11 1.78 -22.27 2.98
C ALA A 11 2.96 -21.54 3.62
N LEU A 12 3.96 -22.26 4.15
CA LEU A 12 5.16 -21.67 4.75
C LEU A 12 6.22 -21.22 3.74
N LYS A 13 6.01 -21.36 2.43
CA LYS A 13 6.82 -20.64 1.45
C LYS A 13 6.61 -19.15 1.67
N GLY A 14 7.60 -18.46 2.24
CA GLY A 14 7.50 -17.06 2.68
C GLY A 14 6.86 -16.11 1.65
N ASN A 15 7.16 -16.29 0.37
CA ASN A 15 6.57 -15.49 -0.71
C ASN A 15 5.02 -15.59 -0.80
N VAL A 16 4.42 -16.71 -0.38
CA VAL A 16 2.96 -16.90 -0.45
C VAL A 16 2.25 -16.20 0.70
N ILE A 17 2.83 -16.20 1.90
CA ILE A 17 2.26 -15.51 3.08
C ILE A 17 2.33 -13.99 2.86
N ASP A 18 3.47 -13.47 2.44
CA ASP A 18 3.64 -12.03 2.21
C ASP A 18 2.71 -11.53 1.10
N MET A 19 2.54 -12.31 0.03
CA MET A 19 1.57 -12.03 -1.03
C MET A 19 0.13 -12.07 -0.50
N ALA A 20 -0.24 -13.07 0.31
CA ALA A 20 -1.58 -13.19 0.85
C ALA A 20 -1.92 -12.01 1.79
N VAL A 21 -0.99 -11.61 2.65
CA VAL A 21 -1.12 -10.45 3.52
C VAL A 21 -1.26 -9.17 2.70
N GLY A 22 -0.43 -9.00 1.67
CA GLY A 22 -0.50 -7.85 0.76
C GLY A 22 -1.85 -7.72 0.04
N VAL A 23 -2.43 -8.84 -0.43
CA VAL A 23 -3.74 -8.84 -1.10
C VAL A 23 -4.88 -8.52 -0.12
N ILE A 24 -4.87 -9.11 1.09
CA ILE A 24 -5.90 -8.87 2.10
C ILE A 24 -5.88 -7.41 2.57
N ILE A 25 -4.69 -6.89 2.89
CA ILE A 25 -4.52 -5.50 3.33
C ILE A 25 -4.86 -4.54 2.18
N GLY A 26 -4.42 -4.85 0.96
CA GLY A 26 -4.74 -4.04 -0.22
C GLY A 26 -6.25 -3.95 -0.47
N GLY A 27 -6.97 -5.06 -0.37
CA GLY A 27 -8.42 -5.08 -0.51
C GLY A 27 -9.15 -4.32 0.60
N ALA A 28 -8.75 -4.52 1.86
CA ALA A 28 -9.34 -3.82 3.00
C ALA A 28 -9.07 -2.30 2.95
N PHE A 29 -7.86 -1.90 2.58
CA PHE A 29 -7.48 -0.49 2.45
C PHE A 29 -8.22 0.19 1.30
N GLY A 30 -8.42 -0.52 0.17
CA GLY A 30 -9.27 -0.04 -0.92
C GLY A 30 -10.68 0.30 -0.45
N GLY A 31 -11.28 -0.56 0.38
CA GLY A 31 -12.61 -0.31 0.96
C GLY A 31 -12.68 0.95 1.84
N ILE A 32 -11.66 1.20 2.67
CA ILE A 32 -11.58 2.43 3.49
C ILE A 32 -11.52 3.69 2.61
N VAL A 33 -10.73 3.62 1.54
CA VAL A 33 -10.56 4.74 0.60
C VAL A 33 -11.84 4.99 -0.20
N SER A 34 -12.52 3.94 -0.65
CA SER A 34 -13.82 4.04 -1.30
C SER A 34 -14.86 4.68 -0.37
N ALA A 35 -14.99 4.20 0.87
CA ALA A 35 -15.92 4.78 1.85
C ALA A 35 -15.63 6.28 2.12
N LEU A 36 -14.36 6.66 2.24
CA LEU A 36 -13.99 8.08 2.39
C LEU A 36 -14.42 8.91 1.17
N THR A 37 -14.27 8.37 -0.02
CA THR A 37 -14.62 9.07 -1.27
C THR A 37 -16.14 9.16 -1.42
N ASP A 38 -16.84 8.05 -1.24
CA ASP A 38 -18.27 7.94 -1.48
C ASP A 38 -19.11 8.61 -0.40
N ASP A 39 -18.73 8.49 0.88
CA ASP A 39 -19.54 8.97 2.00
C ASP A 39 -19.20 10.40 2.43
N PHE A 40 -18.00 10.90 2.16
CA PHE A 40 -17.58 12.24 2.57
C PHE A 40 -17.32 13.16 1.40
N ILE A 41 -16.56 12.71 0.42
CA ILE A 41 -16.11 13.58 -0.67
C ILE A 41 -17.23 13.81 -1.69
N ASN A 42 -17.92 12.76 -2.14
CA ASN A 42 -19.01 12.90 -3.09
C ASN A 42 -20.13 13.83 -2.57
N PRO A 43 -20.59 13.75 -1.31
CA PRO A 43 -21.57 14.68 -0.77
C PRO A 43 -21.05 16.12 -0.66
N LEU A 44 -19.78 16.30 -0.30
CA LEU A 44 -19.16 17.63 -0.26
C LEU A 44 -19.10 18.26 -1.66
N ILE A 45 -18.70 17.51 -2.68
CA ILE A 45 -18.67 18.02 -4.06
C ILE A 45 -20.09 18.26 -4.58
N ALA A 46 -21.03 17.37 -4.26
CA ALA A 46 -22.44 17.55 -4.57
C ALA A 46 -22.99 18.85 -3.96
N SER A 47 -22.57 19.22 -2.74
CA SER A 47 -23.03 20.43 -2.06
C SER A 47 -22.53 21.75 -2.66
N VAL A 48 -21.40 21.75 -3.38
CA VAL A 48 -20.77 22.98 -3.91
C VAL A 48 -21.10 23.24 -5.38
N GLY A 49 -21.73 22.28 -6.08
CA GLY A 49 -22.14 22.46 -7.47
C GLY A 49 -22.48 21.19 -8.25
N GLY A 50 -22.52 20.02 -7.61
CA GLY A 50 -22.82 18.75 -8.26
C GLY A 50 -21.61 18.17 -9.01
N ALA A 51 -21.13 16.99 -8.58
CA ALA A 51 -20.20 16.19 -9.40
C ALA A 51 -20.93 15.50 -10.56
N GLU A 52 -22.25 15.37 -10.46
CA GLU A 52 -23.06 14.75 -11.48
C GLU A 52 -23.18 15.68 -12.67
N VAL A 53 -22.35 15.44 -13.67
CA VAL A 53 -22.54 16.04 -15.00
C VAL A 53 -23.90 15.54 -15.49
N ALA A 54 -24.92 16.40 -15.50
CA ALA A 54 -26.23 16.03 -16.04
C ALA A 54 -26.08 15.84 -17.56
N GLY A 55 -26.41 14.65 -18.07
CA GLY A 55 -26.21 14.34 -19.47
C GLY A 55 -26.43 12.88 -19.83
N ALA A 56 -27.54 12.61 -20.52
CA ALA A 56 -27.86 11.30 -21.07
C ALA A 56 -28.36 11.46 -22.51
N ILE A 57 -27.76 10.74 -23.45
CA ILE A 57 -28.30 10.65 -24.81
C ILE A 57 -29.30 9.49 -24.81
N LYS A 58 -30.58 9.82 -24.99
CA LYS A 58 -31.63 8.82 -25.25
C LYS A 58 -31.44 8.27 -26.66
N LEU A 59 -31.40 6.95 -26.77
CA LEU A 59 -31.31 6.26 -28.04
C LEU A 59 -32.64 6.44 -28.81
N PRO A 60 -32.62 6.92 -30.06
CA PRO A 60 -33.84 7.29 -30.78
C PRO A 60 -34.74 6.11 -31.15
N TRP A 61 -34.25 4.86 -31.04
CA TRP A 61 -34.98 3.63 -31.34
C TRP A 61 -35.51 2.91 -30.09
N VAL A 62 -35.47 3.56 -28.92
CA VAL A 62 -35.93 3.00 -27.65
C VAL A 62 -37.15 3.74 -27.14
N GLU A 63 -38.18 2.98 -26.74
CA GLU A 63 -39.33 3.52 -26.02
C GLU A 63 -39.06 3.51 -24.51
N TYR A 64 -39.10 4.69 -23.89
CA TYR A 64 -38.79 4.88 -22.47
C TYR A 64 -40.04 4.98 -21.57
N THR A 65 -41.23 4.78 -22.15
CA THR A 65 -42.51 4.89 -21.45
C THR A 65 -42.70 3.67 -20.54
N GLY A 66 -42.94 3.91 -19.25
CA GLY A 66 -43.17 2.83 -18.27
C GLY A 66 -41.92 2.07 -17.79
N LEU A 67 -40.72 2.47 -18.22
CA LEU A 67 -39.46 1.97 -17.66
C LEU A 67 -39.17 2.61 -16.30
N ASP A 68 -38.62 1.82 -15.37
CA ASP A 68 -38.04 2.34 -14.14
C ASP A 68 -36.75 3.13 -14.42
N SER A 69 -36.31 3.93 -13.46
CA SER A 69 -35.13 4.79 -13.61
C SER A 69 -33.86 3.99 -13.92
N GLU A 70 -33.77 2.75 -13.45
CA GLU A 70 -32.64 1.87 -13.68
C GLU A 70 -32.62 1.32 -15.12
N ALA A 71 -33.76 0.82 -15.64
CA ALA A 71 -33.83 0.38 -17.03
C ALA A 71 -33.70 1.56 -18.02
N ALA A 72 -34.21 2.74 -17.67
CA ALA A 72 -34.04 3.95 -18.48
C ALA A 72 -32.57 4.39 -18.54
N MET A 73 -31.81 4.24 -17.44
CA MET A 73 -30.35 4.46 -17.45
C MET A 73 -29.61 3.39 -18.27
N ALA A 74 -30.00 2.11 -18.17
CA ALA A 74 -29.36 1.04 -18.92
C ALA A 74 -29.55 1.19 -20.45
N LEU A 75 -30.67 1.76 -20.89
CA LEU A 75 -30.98 2.01 -22.30
C LEU A 75 -30.59 3.43 -22.78
N SER A 76 -29.89 4.23 -21.98
CA SER A 76 -29.40 5.56 -22.39
C SER A 76 -27.88 5.64 -22.27
N LEU A 77 -27.26 6.44 -23.15
CA LEU A 77 -25.83 6.73 -23.06
C LEU A 77 -25.61 7.85 -22.04
N ASN A 78 -25.42 7.47 -20.78
CA ASN A 78 -25.17 8.35 -19.65
C ASN A 78 -23.71 8.82 -19.62
N TYR A 79 -23.33 9.69 -20.57
CA TYR A 79 -21.98 10.29 -20.60
C TYR A 79 -21.70 11.13 -19.34
N GLY A 80 -22.76 11.69 -18.75
CA GLY A 80 -22.70 12.39 -17.48
C GLY A 80 -22.18 11.53 -16.32
N HIS A 81 -22.75 10.33 -16.16
CA HIS A 81 -22.29 9.35 -15.18
C HIS A 81 -20.84 8.92 -15.46
N PHE A 82 -20.49 8.68 -16.72
CA PHE A 82 -19.11 8.33 -17.09
C PHE A 82 -18.09 9.40 -16.71
N ILE A 83 -18.37 10.68 -16.98
CA ILE A 83 -17.49 11.79 -16.59
C ILE A 83 -17.41 11.91 -15.06
N THR A 84 -18.53 11.71 -14.36
CA THR A 84 -18.57 11.67 -12.90
C THR A 84 -17.63 10.60 -12.34
N GLN A 85 -17.66 9.39 -12.91
CA GLN A 85 -16.76 8.29 -12.53
C GLN A 85 -15.28 8.62 -12.79
N ILE A 86 -14.97 9.32 -13.89
CA ILE A 86 -13.61 9.79 -14.17
C ILE A 86 -13.15 10.78 -13.09
N ILE A 87 -13.99 11.77 -12.75
CA ILE A 87 -13.68 12.76 -11.71
C ILE A 87 -13.43 12.08 -10.37
N ASN A 88 -14.30 11.14 -9.98
CA ASN A 88 -14.16 10.38 -8.74
C ASN A 88 -12.86 9.56 -8.72
N PHE A 89 -12.49 8.93 -9.83
CA PHE A 89 -11.21 8.21 -9.94
C PHE A 89 -10.00 9.14 -9.70
N PHE A 90 -9.99 10.34 -10.29
CA PHE A 90 -8.91 11.30 -10.08
C PHE A 90 -8.83 11.77 -8.62
N ILE A 91 -9.97 11.98 -7.97
CA ILE A 91 -10.01 12.39 -6.56
C ILE A 91 -9.49 11.26 -5.66
N LEU A 92 -9.94 10.03 -5.90
CA LEU A 92 -9.49 8.84 -5.18
C LEU A 92 -7.97 8.68 -5.33
N ALA A 93 -7.45 8.79 -6.56
CA ALA A 93 -6.01 8.76 -6.83
C ALA A 93 -5.24 9.87 -6.10
N LEU A 94 -5.79 11.09 -6.05
CA LEU A 94 -5.18 12.21 -5.32
C LEU A 94 -5.14 11.95 -3.81
N ILE A 95 -6.22 11.43 -3.23
CA ILE A 95 -6.30 11.10 -1.79
C ILE A 95 -5.33 9.98 -1.44
N LEU A 96 -5.30 8.89 -2.21
CA LEU A 96 -4.33 7.81 -2.06
C LEU A 96 -2.90 8.35 -2.11
N PHE A 97 -2.61 9.21 -3.08
CA PHE A 97 -1.30 9.85 -3.20
C PHE A 97 -0.95 10.68 -1.97
N LEU A 98 -1.88 11.48 -1.43
CA LEU A 98 -1.64 12.28 -0.22
C LEU A 98 -1.41 11.40 1.01
N ILE A 99 -2.17 10.32 1.18
CA ILE A 99 -2.01 9.38 2.30
C ILE A 99 -0.66 8.67 2.21
N ILE A 100 -0.33 8.10 1.04
CA ILE A 100 0.95 7.41 0.82
C ILE A 100 2.12 8.38 0.98
N LYS A 101 2.00 9.61 0.46
CA LYS A 101 3.02 10.65 0.64
C LYS A 101 3.18 11.05 2.12
N GLY A 102 2.09 11.08 2.88
CA GLY A 102 2.12 11.30 4.33
C GLY A 102 2.83 10.17 5.05
N MET A 103 2.49 8.92 4.74
CA MET A 103 3.15 7.73 5.30
C MET A 103 4.63 7.66 4.93
N ASN A 104 4.97 7.90 3.66
CA ASN A 104 6.36 7.90 3.19
C ASN A 104 7.19 8.98 3.90
N LYS A 105 6.64 10.18 4.15
CA LYS A 105 7.35 11.18 4.97
C LYS A 105 7.62 10.73 6.41
N LEU A 106 6.70 9.96 7.01
CA LEU A 106 6.88 9.41 8.36
C LEU A 106 7.87 8.25 8.37
N VAL A 107 7.83 7.39 7.35
CA VAL A 107 8.77 6.28 7.15
C VAL A 107 10.17 6.81 6.84
N ASP A 108 10.30 7.83 5.98
CA ASP A 108 11.56 8.50 5.66
C ASP A 108 12.13 9.21 6.89
N ALA A 109 11.29 9.83 7.72
CA ALA A 109 11.71 10.41 8.99
C ALA A 109 12.16 9.34 10.00
N ALA A 110 11.53 8.17 10.02
CA ALA A 110 11.94 7.04 10.84
C ALA A 110 13.25 6.40 10.33
N ALA A 111 13.40 6.24 9.01
CA ALA A 111 14.61 5.73 8.37
C ALA A 111 15.79 6.70 8.53
N ALA A 112 15.56 8.01 8.46
CA ALA A 112 16.56 9.03 8.75
C ALA A 112 16.99 9.01 10.22
N LYS A 113 16.08 8.75 11.16
CA LYS A 113 16.42 8.57 12.58
C LYS A 113 17.24 7.29 12.84
N LEU A 114 16.95 6.20 12.12
CA LEU A 114 17.74 4.97 12.22
C LEU A 114 19.15 5.14 11.65
N LYS A 115 19.29 5.79 10.48
CA LYS A 115 20.62 6.13 9.93
C LYS A 115 21.41 7.08 10.84
N LYS A 116 20.74 8.03 11.47
CA LYS A 116 21.37 8.94 12.43
C LYS A 116 21.76 8.25 13.74
N GLN A 117 21.03 7.23 14.17
CA GLN A 117 21.41 6.37 15.30
C GLN A 117 22.58 5.43 14.99
N GLU A 118 22.75 5.01 13.73
CA GLU A 118 23.94 4.30 13.28
C GLU A 118 25.18 5.21 13.21
N GLU A 119 25.02 6.49 12.85
CA GLU A 119 26.10 7.50 12.86
C GLU A 119 26.43 8.04 14.28
N GLU A 120 25.45 8.11 15.19
CA GLU A 120 25.65 8.58 16.57
C GLU A 120 25.99 7.48 17.57
N LYS A 121 25.94 6.19 17.20
CA LYS A 121 26.58 5.16 18.02
C LYS A 121 28.08 5.48 18.01
N PRO A 122 28.70 5.89 19.14
CA PRO A 122 30.14 6.11 19.16
C PRO A 122 30.76 4.83 18.62
N ALA A 123 31.56 4.94 17.56
CA ALA A 123 32.29 3.82 17.00
C ALA A 123 32.86 3.05 18.19
N ALA A 124 32.34 1.84 18.43
CA ALA A 124 32.96 0.96 19.41
C ALA A 124 34.43 0.90 18.97
N PRO A 125 35.38 1.13 19.89
CA PRO A 125 36.80 1.17 19.55
C PRO A 125 37.08 -0.01 18.62
N PRO A 126 37.70 0.22 17.46
CA PRO A 126 37.76 -0.74 16.37
C PRO A 126 38.08 -2.09 16.96
N GLU A 127 37.22 -3.08 16.72
CA GLU A 127 37.58 -4.44 17.12
C GLU A 127 38.99 -4.69 16.56
N PRO A 128 39.94 -5.14 17.39
CA PRO A 128 41.29 -5.39 16.92
C PRO A 128 41.18 -6.26 15.67
N SER A 129 41.80 -5.81 14.57
CA SER A 129 41.84 -6.53 13.29
C SER A 129 42.12 -8.01 13.54
N ASP A 130 41.59 -8.90 12.72
CA ASP A 130 41.79 -10.35 12.89
C ASP A 130 43.27 -10.70 13.02
N GLU A 131 44.15 -9.93 12.38
CA GLU A 131 45.61 -10.01 12.56
C GLU A 131 46.06 -9.72 13.99
N VAL A 132 45.51 -8.70 14.66
CA VAL A 132 45.84 -8.35 16.04
C VAL A 132 45.31 -9.39 17.02
N LYS A 133 44.15 -10.00 16.75
CA LYS A 133 43.62 -11.14 17.53
C LYS A 133 44.53 -12.36 17.40
N LEU A 134 44.88 -12.73 16.16
CA LEU A 134 45.80 -13.84 15.88
C LEU A 134 47.19 -13.61 16.48
N LEU A 135 47.73 -12.39 16.42
CA LEU A 135 49.02 -12.07 17.03
C LEU A 135 48.98 -12.14 18.57
N THR A 136 47.83 -11.84 19.17
CA THR A 136 47.63 -11.97 20.62
C THR A 136 47.57 -13.45 21.02
N GLU A 137 46.81 -14.27 20.28
CA GLU A 137 46.75 -15.73 20.49
C GLU A 137 48.14 -16.39 20.29
N ILE A 138 48.88 -16.00 19.26
CA ILE A 138 50.26 -16.50 19.02
C ILE A 138 51.20 -16.13 20.17
N LYS A 139 51.09 -14.91 20.71
CA LYS A 139 51.90 -14.46 21.85
C LYS A 139 51.60 -15.29 23.09
N ASP A 140 50.33 -15.58 23.37
CA ASP A 140 49.93 -16.37 24.53
C ASP A 140 50.37 -17.83 24.39
N ILE A 141 50.23 -18.43 23.21
CA ILE A 141 50.74 -19.78 22.92
C ILE A 141 52.27 -19.86 23.09
N LEU A 142 53.02 -18.84 22.66
CA LEU A 142 54.48 -18.78 22.82
C LEU A 142 54.91 -18.53 24.27
N ALA A 143 54.10 -17.82 25.06
CA ALA A 143 54.36 -17.61 26.49
C ALA A 143 54.16 -18.92 27.27
N ASP A 144 53.12 -19.69 26.93
CA ASP A 144 52.86 -21.00 27.51
C ASP A 144 53.88 -22.05 27.05
N SER A 145 54.39 -21.98 25.81
CA SER A 145 55.42 -22.91 25.32
C SER A 145 56.84 -22.64 25.86
N LYS A 146 57.05 -21.54 26.59
CA LYS A 146 58.34 -21.17 27.19
C LYS A 146 58.45 -21.54 28.68
N LYS A 147 57.40 -22.13 29.26
CA LYS A 147 57.45 -22.83 30.55
C LYS A 147 57.78 -24.30 30.35
#